data_AF-A0A939KSR6-F1
#
_entry.id   AF-A0A939KSR6-F1
#
_cell.length_a   1.000
_cell.length_b   1.000
_cell.length_c   1.000
_cell.angle_alpha   90.00
_cell.angle_beta   90.00
_cell.angle_gamma   90.00
#
_symmetry.space_group_name_H-M   'P 1'
#
loop_
_entity.id
_entity.type
_entity.pdbx_description
1 polymer ?
#
loop_
_entity_poly.entity_id
_entity_poly.type
_entity_poly.pdbx_seq_one_letter_code
_entity_poly.pdbx_strand_id
1 'polypeptide(L)'
;MPDLSISYPEDLLITSGKSPQDLEAELVFLLAVKLYELRRLFLGKAAEFCPMNKIKFMFELGRMKIPVINLDDDQIADELRDD
;
A
#
# COMPACT_ATOMS: atom_id res chain seq x y z
N MET A 1 4.68 20.18 -5.23
CA MET A 1 4.51 18.74 -4.95
C MET A 1 3.46 18.22 -5.91
N PRO A 2 3.62 17.03 -6.50
CA PRO A 2 2.54 16.42 -7.27
C PRO A 2 1.34 16.15 -6.36
N ASP A 3 0.13 16.37 -6.88
CA ASP A 3 -1.16 16.17 -6.21
C ASP A 3 -1.96 15.11 -6.97
N LEU A 4 -2.74 14.30 -6.25
CA LEU A 4 -3.60 13.26 -6.81
C LEU A 4 -5.01 13.43 -6.24
N SER A 5 -5.96 13.76 -7.10
CA SER A 5 -7.38 13.85 -6.75
C SER A 5 -8.15 12.72 -7.41
N ILE A 6 -8.91 11.96 -6.62
CA ILE A 6 -9.75 10.85 -7.07
C ILE A 6 -11.18 11.16 -6.67
N SER A 7 -12.05 11.36 -7.65
CA SER A 7 -13.50 11.43 -7.39
C SER A 7 -14.05 10.04 -7.15
N TYR A 8 -14.84 9.89 -6.09
CA TYR A 8 -15.60 8.69 -5.78
C TYR A 8 -17.08 9.04 -5.62
N PRO A 9 -18.00 8.11 -5.96
CA PRO A 9 -19.42 8.39 -5.84
C PRO A 9 -19.84 8.45 -4.37
N GLU A 10 -20.80 9.33 -4.05
CA GLU A 10 -21.21 9.64 -2.68
C GLU A 10 -21.79 8.42 -1.94
N ASP A 11 -22.44 7.52 -2.68
CA ASP A 11 -22.96 6.26 -2.17
C ASP A 11 -21.86 5.32 -1.62
N LEU A 12 -20.59 5.52 -2.02
CA LEU A 12 -19.46 4.79 -1.45
C LEU A 12 -19.24 5.14 0.03
N LEU A 13 -19.48 6.40 0.44
CA LEU A 13 -19.43 6.80 1.85
C LEU A 13 -20.53 6.10 2.64
N ILE A 14 -21.73 6.05 2.08
CA ILE A 14 -22.91 5.43 2.70
C ILE A 14 -22.68 3.93 2.87
N THR A 15 -22.22 3.26 1.81
CA THR A 15 -22.02 1.81 1.79
C THR A 15 -20.81 1.35 2.62
N SER A 16 -19.75 2.17 2.70
CA SER A 16 -18.60 1.88 3.57
C SER A 16 -18.88 2.11 5.05
N GLY A 17 -19.83 2.98 5.39
CA GLY A 17 -20.11 3.37 6.78
C GLY A 17 -18.96 4.14 7.45
N LYS A 18 -18.03 4.68 6.65
CA LYS A 18 -16.81 5.37 7.10
C LYS A 18 -16.97 6.89 7.02
N SER A 19 -16.16 7.60 7.81
CA SER A 19 -15.95 9.02 7.54
C SER A 19 -15.23 9.20 6.20
N PRO A 20 -15.37 10.35 5.52
CA PRO A 20 -14.60 10.64 4.31
C PRO A 20 -13.10 10.44 4.49
N GLN A 21 -12.55 10.89 5.63
CA GLN A 21 -11.13 10.76 5.95
C GLN A 21 -10.69 9.30 6.07
N ASP A 22 -11.50 8.44 6.70
CA ASP A 22 -11.18 7.02 6.86
C ASP A 22 -11.28 6.26 5.52
N LEU A 23 -12.26 6.62 4.68
CA LEU A 23 -12.39 6.05 3.35
C LEU A 23 -11.21 6.46 2.46
N GLU A 24 -10.84 7.74 2.47
CA GLU A 24 -9.70 8.25 1.69
C GLU A 24 -8.38 7.61 2.13
N ALA A 25 -8.16 7.45 3.44
CA ALA A 25 -7.00 6.75 3.97
C ALA A 25 -6.95 5.28 3.52
N GLU A 26 -8.09 4.60 3.48
CA GLU A 26 -8.19 3.24 2.95
C GLU A 26 -7.90 3.20 1.44
N LEU A 27 -8.47 4.11 0.64
CA LEU A 27 -8.24 4.15 -0.81
C LEU A 27 -6.77 4.39 -1.14
N VAL A 28 -6.11 5.31 -0.42
CA VAL A 28 -4.67 5.55 -0.55
C VAL A 28 -3.87 4.30 -0.22
N PHE A 29 -4.23 3.61 0.87
CA PHE A 29 -3.58 2.36 1.26
C PHE A 29 -3.78 1.27 0.20
N LEU A 30 -5.00 1.07 -0.30
CA LEU A 30 -5.29 0.09 -1.36
C LEU A 30 -4.55 0.40 -2.66
N LEU A 31 -4.39 1.67 -3.02
CA LEU A 31 -3.58 2.09 -4.17
C LEU A 31 -2.10 1.72 -3.96
N ALA A 32 -1.53 2.05 -2.81
CA ALA A 32 -0.14 1.73 -2.47
C ALA A 32 0.11 0.22 -2.48
N VAL A 33 -0.80 -0.55 -1.86
CA VAL A 33 -0.82 -2.01 -1.90
C VAL A 33 -0.82 -2.50 -3.34
N LYS A 34 -1.71 -1.98 -4.18
CA LYS A 34 -1.84 -2.49 -5.55
C LYS A 34 -0.60 -2.22 -6.38
N LEU A 35 -0.02 -1.04 -6.24
CA LEU A 35 1.23 -0.69 -6.91
C LEU A 35 2.42 -1.52 -6.40
N TYR A 36 2.44 -1.87 -5.12
CA TYR A 36 3.42 -2.78 -4.53
C TYR A 36 3.28 -4.21 -5.08
N GLU A 37 2.07 -4.77 -5.11
CA GLU A 37 1.80 -6.09 -5.69
C GLU A 37 2.23 -6.17 -7.17
N LEU A 38 1.96 -5.10 -7.92
CA LEU A 38 2.34 -4.98 -9.34
C LEU A 38 3.84 -4.69 -9.56
N ARG A 39 4.66 -4.71 -8.49
CA ARG A 39 6.10 -4.38 -8.52
C ARG A 39 6.38 -3.00 -9.15
N ARG A 40 5.44 -2.05 -9.03
CA ARG A 40 5.61 -0.64 -9.44
C ARG A 40 6.18 0.23 -8.33
N LEU A 41 5.99 -0.19 -7.08
CA LEU A 41 6.58 0.44 -5.91
C LEU A 41 7.30 -0.61 -5.05
N PHE A 42 8.49 -0.26 -4.56
CA PHE A 42 9.13 -1.00 -3.48
C PHE A 42 8.41 -0.73 -2.14
N LEU A 43 8.59 -1.63 -1.17
CA LEU A 43 7.94 -1.57 0.14
C LEU A 43 8.07 -0.20 0.83
N GLY A 44 9.28 0.40 0.79
CA GLY A 44 9.51 1.74 1.37
C GLY A 44 8.68 2.83 0.69
N LYS A 45 8.58 2.80 -0.64
CA LYS A 45 7.83 3.81 -1.40
C LYS A 45 6.32 3.63 -1.27
N ALA A 46 5.84 2.40 -1.18
CA ALA A 46 4.43 2.11 -0.89
C ALA A 46 4.04 2.57 0.52
N ALA A 47 4.93 2.40 1.50
CA ALA A 47 4.72 2.95 2.84
C ALA A 47 4.67 4.49 2.83
N GLU A 48 5.54 5.18 2.07
CA GLU A 48 5.51 6.65 1.92
C GLU A 48 4.24 7.18 1.27
N PHE A 49 3.60 6.40 0.39
CA PHE A 49 2.30 6.76 -0.19
C PHE A 49 1.19 6.84 0.86
N CYS A 50 1.35 6.11 1.96
CA CYS A 50 0.43 6.09 3.07
C CYS A 50 0.94 7.03 4.18
N PRO A 51 0.07 7.66 4.97
CA PRO A 51 0.49 8.43 6.16
C PRO A 51 0.92 7.48 7.32
N MET A 52 1.78 6.50 7.04
CA MET A 52 2.27 5.53 8.02
C MET A 52 3.73 5.14 7.78
N ASN A 53 4.41 4.72 8.84
CA ASN A 53 5.79 4.23 8.72
C ASN A 53 5.85 2.82 8.09
N LYS A 54 7.04 2.42 7.64
CA LYS A 54 7.29 1.13 6.97
C LYS A 54 6.81 -0.07 7.80
N ILE A 55 7.06 -0.08 9.11
CA ILE A 55 6.67 -1.19 10.00
C ILE A 55 5.15 -1.32 10.08
N LYS A 56 4.43 -0.20 10.21
CA LYS A 56 2.96 -0.18 10.22
C LYS A 56 2.39 -0.65 8.88
N PHE A 57 2.99 -0.23 7.76
CA PHE A 57 2.58 -0.72 6.44
C PHE A 57 2.75 -2.25 6.31
N MET A 58 3.89 -2.79 6.72
CA MET A 58 4.14 -4.24 6.75
C MET A 58 3.12 -4.98 7.61
N PHE A 59 2.76 -4.41 8.77
CA PHE A 59 1.75 -5.00 9.65
C PHE A 59 0.37 -5.04 9.00
N GLU A 60 -0.05 -3.97 8.32
CA GLU A 60 -1.33 -3.93 7.60
C GLU A 60 -1.35 -4.90 6.40
N LEU A 61 -0.25 -5.03 5.66
CA LEU A 61 -0.12 -6.09 4.64
C LEU A 61 -0.36 -7.48 5.24
N GLY A 62 0.26 -7.77 6.39
CA GLY A 62 0.07 -9.03 7.11
C GLY A 62 -1.37 -9.26 7.53
N ARG A 63 -2.08 -8.22 8.03
CA ARG A 63 -3.51 -8.30 8.37
C ARG A 63 -4.38 -8.65 7.17
N MET A 64 -4.01 -8.17 5.98
CA MET A 64 -4.69 -8.47 4.72
C MET A 64 -4.23 -9.77 4.05
N LYS A 65 -3.30 -10.51 4.66
CA LYS A 65 -2.66 -11.72 4.08
C LYS A 65 -1.92 -11.44 2.76
N ILE A 66 -1.40 -10.24 2.60
CA ILE A 66 -0.56 -9.87 1.48
C ILE A 66 0.90 -10.17 1.86
N PRO A 67 1.68 -10.87 1.02
CA PRO A 67 3.08 -11.13 1.30
C PRO A 67 3.86 -9.83 1.54
N VAL A 68 4.55 -9.77 2.69
CA VAL A 68 5.40 -8.63 3.07
C VAL A 68 6.74 -8.66 2.34
N ILE A 69 7.14 -9.85 1.89
CA ILE A 69 8.28 -10.10 1.01
C ILE A 69 7.69 -10.29 -0.39
N ASN A 70 7.80 -9.26 -1.22
CA ASN A 70 7.45 -9.30 -2.65
C ASN A 70 8.70 -8.97 -3.46
N LEU A 71 9.76 -9.71 -3.19
CA LEU A 71 10.98 -9.66 -3.97
C LEU A 71 10.76 -10.46 -5.27
N ASP A 72 11.29 -9.97 -6.37
CA ASP A 72 11.43 -10.77 -7.57
C ASP A 72 12.63 -11.73 -7.45
N ASP A 73 12.73 -12.69 -8.37
CA ASP A 73 13.76 -13.73 -8.32
C ASP A 73 15.18 -13.13 -8.32
N ASP A 74 15.36 -11.98 -8.98
CA ASP A 74 16.63 -11.25 -9.03
C ASP A 74 16.96 -10.63 -7.66
N GLN A 75 15.99 -9.99 -7.00
CA GLN A 75 16.16 -9.43 -5.65
C GLN A 75 16.38 -10.49 -4.58
N ILE A 76 15.73 -11.66 -4.69
CA ILE A 76 15.97 -12.80 -3.79
C ILE A 76 17.40 -13.31 -3.97
N ALA A 77 17.88 -13.40 -5.23
CA ALA A 77 19.24 -13.85 -5.52
C ALA A 77 20.31 -12.88 -5.00
N ASP A 78 20.05 -11.58 -5.03
CA ASP A 78 20.96 -10.58 -4.49
C ASP A 78 21.00 -10.62 -2.95
N GLU A 79 19.85 -10.76 -2.25
CA GLU A 79 19.84 -10.90 -0.78
C GLU A 79 20.53 -12.19 -0.31
N LEU A 80 20.39 -13.32 -1.02
CA LEU A 80 21.03 -14.59 -0.67
C LEU A 80 22.55 -14.63 -0.93
N ARG A 81 23.10 -13.66 -1.68
CA ARG A 81 24.55 -13.57 -1.95
C ARG A 81 25.30 -12.75 -0.91
N ASP A 82 24.60 -11.97 -0.09
CA ASP A 82 25.17 -11.10 0.95
C ASP A 82 25.23 -11.77 2.35
N ASP A 83 24.97 -13.09 2.43
CA ASP A 83 25.22 -13.97 3.60
C ASP A 83 26.44 -14.88 3.39
#